data_AF-A0A5S3X902-F1
#
_entry.id   AF-A0A5S3X902-F1
#
_cell.length_a   1.000
_cell.length_b   1.000
_cell.length_c   1.000
_cell.angle_alpha   90.00
_cell.angle_beta   90.00
_cell.angle_gamma   90.00
#
_symmetry.space_group_name_H-M   'P 1'
#
loop_
_entity.id
_entity.type
_entity.pdbx_description
1 polymer ?
#
loop_
_entity_poly.entity_id
_entity_poly.type
_entity_poly.pdbx_seq_one_letter_code
_entity_poly.pdbx_strand_id
1 'polypeptide(L)'
;DVATLSDVALLKRLRNAADWFGILAAQTLAVRAAVTGCTSGKRLRLVDGTAISAPGGGSAEWRLHMGYDPHTCQFTDFELTDSRDAERLDRFAQTADEIRIADRGFGSRPECIRSLAFGEADYIVRVHWRGLRWLTAEGMRFDMMGFLRGLDCGKNGETTVMIGKSGNKKAGAPFPPRLIAISLTP
;
A
#
# COMPACT_ATOMS: atom_id res chain seq x y z
N ASP A 1 -1.40 43.31 -20.50
CA ASP A 1 -0.69 42.38 -19.60
C ASP A 1 -1.31 42.38 -18.23
N VAL A 2 -1.64 41.19 -17.70
CA VAL A 2 -2.26 41.06 -16.36
C VAL A 2 -1.23 40.73 -15.27
N ALA A 3 -0.09 40.12 -15.61
CA ALA A 3 1.14 40.04 -14.78
C ALA A 3 2.29 39.35 -15.56
N THR A 4 3.54 39.62 -15.18
CA THR A 4 4.74 38.85 -15.58
C THR A 4 5.27 38.03 -14.41
N LEU A 5 5.61 36.77 -14.65
CA LEU A 5 6.11 35.83 -13.64
C LEU A 5 7.40 35.18 -14.14
N SER A 6 8.47 35.22 -13.33
CA SER A 6 9.72 34.54 -13.67
C SER A 6 9.66 33.04 -13.35
N ASP A 7 10.49 32.26 -14.02
CA ASP A 7 10.60 30.80 -13.80
C ASP A 7 10.91 30.45 -12.33
N VAL A 8 11.75 31.25 -11.68
CA VAL A 8 12.09 31.09 -10.25
C VAL A 8 10.87 31.34 -9.36
N ALA A 9 10.06 32.35 -9.69
CA ALA A 9 8.84 32.65 -8.95
C ALA A 9 7.77 31.56 -9.16
N LEU A 10 7.66 31.02 -10.38
CA LEU A 10 6.80 29.88 -10.68
C LEU A 10 7.23 28.63 -9.89
N LEU A 11 8.51 28.29 -9.91
CA LEU A 11 9.05 27.14 -9.16
C LEU A 11 8.79 27.26 -7.65
N LYS A 12 9.02 28.44 -7.07
CA LYS A 12 8.72 28.69 -5.65
C LYS A 12 7.23 28.51 -5.35
N ARG A 13 6.32 28.97 -6.22
CA ARG A 13 4.89 28.76 -6.05
C ARG A 13 4.52 27.28 -6.13
N LEU A 14 5.02 26.56 -7.13
CA LEU A 14 4.77 25.12 -7.29
C LEU A 14 5.25 24.31 -6.08
N ARG A 15 6.43 24.62 -5.54
CA ARG A 15 6.96 23.97 -4.33
C ARG A 15 6.08 24.18 -3.09
N ASN A 16 5.37 25.30 -3.01
CA ASN A 16 4.48 25.62 -1.89
C ASN A 16 3.01 25.26 -2.17
N ALA A 17 2.71 24.67 -3.34
CA ALA A 17 1.34 24.34 -3.74
C ALA A 17 0.97 22.86 -3.44
N ALA A 18 1.81 22.11 -2.73
CA ALA A 18 1.61 20.69 -2.46
C ALA A 18 0.25 20.41 -1.79
N ASP A 19 -0.09 21.14 -0.73
CA ASP A 19 -1.38 20.99 -0.04
C ASP A 19 -2.56 21.28 -0.96
N TRP A 20 -2.44 22.32 -1.80
CA TRP A 20 -3.46 22.69 -2.77
C TRP A 20 -3.65 21.60 -3.85
N PHE A 21 -2.56 21.05 -4.38
CA PHE A 21 -2.63 19.90 -5.29
C PHE A 21 -3.23 18.67 -4.61
N GLY A 22 -2.91 18.44 -3.33
CA GLY A 22 -3.52 17.37 -2.52
C GLY A 22 -5.04 17.50 -2.44
N ILE A 23 -5.55 18.71 -2.22
CA ILE A 23 -6.99 18.99 -2.22
C ILE A 23 -7.62 18.72 -3.59
N LEU A 24 -7.00 19.19 -4.68
CA LEU A 24 -7.52 18.96 -6.04
C LEU A 24 -7.53 17.47 -6.41
N ALA A 25 -6.47 16.74 -6.06
CA ALA A 25 -6.38 15.30 -6.30
C ALA A 25 -7.46 14.55 -5.49
N ALA A 26 -7.62 14.90 -4.22
CA ALA A 26 -8.64 14.35 -3.33
C ALA A 26 -10.06 14.55 -3.88
N GLN A 27 -10.39 15.77 -4.32
CA GLN A 27 -11.68 16.09 -4.93
C GLN A 27 -11.90 15.32 -6.24
N THR A 28 -10.89 15.26 -7.10
CA THR A 28 -10.97 14.51 -8.36
C THR A 28 -11.20 13.02 -8.12
N LEU A 29 -10.51 12.45 -7.13
CA LEU A 29 -10.67 11.05 -6.75
C LEU A 29 -12.06 10.80 -6.15
N ALA A 30 -12.56 11.67 -5.27
CA ALA A 30 -13.89 11.55 -4.67
C ALA A 30 -14.99 11.53 -5.74
N VAL A 31 -14.90 12.40 -6.76
CA VAL A 31 -15.83 12.42 -7.89
C VAL A 31 -15.80 11.10 -8.68
N ARG A 32 -14.59 10.54 -8.91
CA ARG A 32 -14.44 9.27 -9.65
C ARG A 32 -14.88 8.06 -8.84
N ALA A 33 -14.60 8.04 -7.54
CA ALA A 33 -14.89 6.90 -6.67
C ALA A 33 -16.39 6.75 -6.42
N ALA A 34 -17.19 7.83 -6.56
CA ALA A 34 -18.61 7.86 -6.22
C ALA A 34 -18.89 7.40 -4.78
N VAL A 35 -17.89 7.48 -3.90
CA VAL A 35 -17.94 7.10 -2.49
C VAL A 35 -17.61 8.33 -1.67
N THR A 36 -18.53 8.72 -0.79
CA THR A 36 -18.32 9.76 0.22
C THR A 36 -18.21 9.07 1.58
N GLY A 37 -17.04 9.19 2.21
CA GLY A 37 -16.80 8.93 3.63
C GLY A 37 -17.44 7.67 4.20
N CYS A 38 -16.67 6.59 4.31
CA CYS A 38 -17.15 5.41 5.04
C CYS A 38 -16.00 4.68 5.71
N THR A 39 -15.93 4.78 7.04
CA THR A 39 -15.66 3.65 7.94
C THR A 39 -16.20 3.92 9.33
N SER A 40 -16.96 2.97 9.87
CA SER A 40 -17.25 2.87 11.29
C SER A 40 -16.25 1.90 11.92
N GLY A 41 -15.56 2.30 12.99
CA GLY A 41 -14.72 1.42 13.81
C GLY A 41 -13.27 1.90 13.93
N LYS A 42 -12.48 1.80 12.86
CA LYS A 42 -11.08 2.22 12.81
C LYS A 42 -10.80 3.17 11.65
N ARG A 43 -9.77 4.01 11.79
CA ARG A 43 -9.31 4.87 10.69
C ARG A 43 -8.74 4.00 9.57
N LEU A 44 -9.10 4.27 8.32
CA LEU A 44 -8.43 3.64 7.18
C LEU A 44 -7.38 4.57 6.59
N ARG A 45 -6.27 3.99 6.13
CA ARG A 45 -5.31 4.68 5.28
C ARG A 45 -4.97 3.80 4.09
N LEU A 46 -5.34 4.22 2.89
CA LEU A 46 -4.88 3.60 1.67
C LEU A 46 -3.45 4.06 1.41
N VAL A 47 -2.54 3.13 1.15
CA VAL A 47 -1.15 3.42 0.81
C VAL A 47 -0.92 3.01 -0.64
N ASP A 48 -0.45 3.95 -1.45
CA ASP A 48 -0.17 3.73 -2.86
C ASP A 48 1.16 4.37 -3.26
N GLY A 49 1.74 3.89 -4.36
CA GLY A 49 2.98 4.36 -4.93
C GLY A 49 2.90 4.38 -6.45
N THR A 50 3.34 5.47 -7.07
CA THR A 50 3.39 5.57 -8.53
C THR A 50 4.75 6.02 -9.03
N ALA A 51 5.22 5.35 -10.06
CA ALA A 51 6.47 5.67 -10.74
C ALA A 51 6.25 6.81 -11.74
N ILE A 52 7.13 7.81 -11.70
CA ILE A 52 7.12 8.97 -12.58
C ILE A 52 8.40 8.96 -13.41
N SER A 53 8.25 8.99 -14.73
CA SER A 53 9.37 9.08 -15.68
C SER A 53 9.38 10.46 -16.32
N ALA A 54 10.58 11.01 -16.55
CA ALA A 54 10.73 12.19 -17.37
C ALA A 54 10.32 11.90 -18.82
N PRO A 55 9.77 12.89 -19.56
CA PRO A 55 9.53 12.75 -20.99
C PRO A 55 10.83 12.39 -21.73
N GLY A 56 10.85 11.24 -22.43
CA GLY A 56 12.02 10.73 -23.14
C GLY A 56 12.99 9.88 -22.30
N GLY A 57 12.73 9.71 -21.00
CA GLY A 57 13.49 8.80 -20.13
C GLY A 57 12.96 7.37 -20.19
N GLY A 58 13.86 6.38 -20.32
CA GLY A 58 13.51 4.95 -20.44
C GLY A 58 13.19 4.25 -19.12
N SER A 59 13.36 4.91 -17.97
CA SER A 59 13.08 4.34 -16.64
C SER A 59 12.39 5.36 -15.73
N ALA A 60 11.63 4.86 -14.75
CA ALA A 60 11.10 5.70 -13.68
C ALA A 60 12.25 6.42 -12.96
N GLU A 61 12.25 7.74 -12.99
CA GLU A 61 13.27 8.58 -12.36
C GLU A 61 12.89 8.91 -10.93
N TRP A 62 11.58 9.04 -10.68
CA TRP A 62 11.03 9.32 -9.38
C TRP A 62 9.90 8.36 -9.02
N ARG A 63 9.60 8.29 -7.74
CA ARG A 63 8.44 7.58 -7.22
C ARG A 63 7.69 8.47 -6.24
N LEU A 64 6.42 8.68 -6.51
CA LEU A 64 5.51 9.38 -5.61
C LEU A 64 4.82 8.34 -4.72
N HIS A 65 5.04 8.43 -3.42
CA HIS A 65 4.35 7.65 -2.39
C HIS A 65 3.24 8.51 -1.81
N MET A 66 2.08 7.92 -1.58
CA MET A 66 0.90 8.64 -1.11
C MET A 66 0.11 7.85 -0.08
N GLY A 67 -0.40 8.58 0.92
CA GLY A 67 -1.40 8.10 1.87
C GLY A 67 -2.73 8.78 1.60
N TYR A 68 -3.82 8.02 1.60
CA TYR A 68 -5.18 8.54 1.40
C TYR A 68 -6.13 8.04 2.47
N ASP A 69 -6.87 8.97 3.08
CA ASP A 69 -7.90 8.70 4.06
C ASP A 69 -9.27 8.71 3.37
N PRO A 70 -9.91 7.54 3.19
CA PRO A 70 -11.20 7.45 2.51
C PRO A 70 -12.36 7.96 3.37
N HIS A 71 -12.17 8.16 4.69
CA HIS A 71 -13.20 8.73 5.56
C HIS A 71 -13.32 10.23 5.31
N THR A 72 -12.20 10.95 5.32
CA THR A 72 -12.18 12.40 5.03
C THR A 72 -12.09 12.71 3.53
N CYS A 73 -11.90 11.69 2.71
CA CYS A 73 -11.62 11.78 1.28
C CYS A 73 -10.39 12.66 0.97
N GLN A 74 -9.36 12.65 1.82
CA GLN A 74 -8.18 13.50 1.68
C GLN A 74 -6.89 12.68 1.58
N PHE A 75 -5.91 13.21 0.85
CA PHE A 75 -4.54 12.72 0.95
C PHE A 75 -3.93 13.17 2.28
N THR A 76 -3.31 12.25 3.00
CA THR A 76 -2.69 12.50 4.30
C THR A 76 -1.19 12.72 4.20
N ASP A 77 -0.56 12.13 3.18
CA ASP A 77 0.90 12.19 3.01
C ASP A 77 1.26 12.14 1.53
N PHE A 78 2.33 12.85 1.19
CA PHE A 78 3.02 12.76 -0.09
C PHE A 78 4.52 12.75 0.15
N GLU A 79 5.22 11.81 -0.47
CA GLU A 79 6.68 11.81 -0.51
C GLU A 79 7.13 11.47 -1.93
N LEU A 80 8.05 12.28 -2.49
CA LEU A 80 8.68 12.00 -3.78
C LEU A 80 10.11 11.51 -3.53
N THR A 81 10.39 10.27 -3.89
CA THR A 81 11.74 9.70 -3.80
C THR A 81 12.33 9.51 -5.19
N ASP A 82 13.64 9.20 -5.24
CA ASP A 82 14.26 8.70 -6.46
C ASP A 82 13.84 7.23 -6.74
N SER A 83 14.38 6.67 -7.81
CA SER A 83 14.09 5.30 -8.25
C SER A 83 14.68 4.19 -7.37
N ARG A 84 15.63 4.51 -6.48
CA ARG A 84 16.33 3.55 -5.62
C ARG A 84 15.49 3.17 -4.41
N ASP A 85 14.63 4.08 -3.97
CA ASP A 85 13.76 3.87 -2.84
C ASP A 85 12.53 3.03 -3.20
N ALA A 86 12.47 1.83 -2.62
CA ALA A 86 11.33 0.95 -2.76
C ALA A 86 10.09 1.49 -2.05
N GLU A 87 8.92 1.02 -2.51
CA GLU A 87 7.64 1.15 -1.83
C GLU A 87 7.68 0.39 -0.51
N ARG A 88 7.24 1.05 0.57
CA ARG A 88 7.19 0.49 1.91
C ARG A 88 5.96 0.96 2.64
N LEU A 89 5.37 0.06 3.42
CA LEU A 89 4.16 0.34 4.20
C LEU A 89 4.42 1.18 5.46
N ASP A 90 5.67 1.22 5.94
CA ASP A 90 6.09 1.95 7.14
C ASP A 90 6.72 3.31 6.83
N ARG A 91 6.59 3.79 5.58
CA ARG A 91 7.17 5.06 5.13
C ARG A 91 6.57 6.28 5.85
N PHE A 92 5.25 6.28 6.04
CA PHE A 92 4.54 7.32 6.77
C PHE A 92 4.31 6.92 8.24
N ALA A 93 4.33 7.90 9.14
CA ALA A 93 4.15 7.69 10.58
C ALA A 93 2.86 6.90 10.88
N GLN A 94 2.98 5.85 11.68
CA GLN A 94 1.87 4.95 12.02
C GLN A 94 1.05 5.51 13.17
N THR A 95 -0.23 5.15 13.22
CA THR A 95 -1.08 5.39 14.39
C THR A 95 -1.73 4.08 14.82
N ALA A 96 -1.80 3.82 16.14
CA ALA A 96 -2.27 2.54 16.67
C ALA A 96 -3.75 2.21 16.35
N ASP A 97 -4.55 3.21 15.98
CA ASP A 97 -5.99 3.06 15.67
C ASP A 97 -6.29 3.15 14.16
N GLU A 98 -5.30 2.86 13.31
CA GLU A 98 -5.47 2.82 11.85
C GLU A 98 -5.26 1.42 11.26
N ILE A 99 -6.02 1.14 10.19
CA ILE A 99 -5.82 0.01 9.30
C ILE A 99 -5.27 0.55 7.98
N ARG A 100 -4.06 0.12 7.62
CA ARG A 100 -3.43 0.44 6.35
C ARG A 100 -3.79 -0.57 5.28
N ILE A 101 -4.32 -0.09 4.16
CA ILE A 101 -4.70 -0.94 3.03
C ILE A 101 -3.74 -0.69 1.88
N ALA A 102 -3.16 -1.76 1.33
CA ALA A 102 -2.22 -1.66 0.23
C ALA A 102 -2.43 -2.75 -0.81
N ASP A 103 -1.99 -2.44 -2.03
CA ASP A 103 -2.19 -3.28 -3.19
C ASP A 103 -1.18 -4.45 -3.28
N ARG A 104 -1.23 -5.17 -4.40
CA ARG A 104 -0.37 -6.33 -4.66
C ARG A 104 1.11 -5.98 -4.82
N GLY A 105 1.45 -4.76 -5.23
CA GLY A 105 2.83 -4.31 -5.36
C GLY A 105 3.57 -4.41 -4.02
N PHE A 106 2.93 -3.93 -2.96
CA PHE A 106 3.43 -4.04 -1.57
C PHE A 106 3.49 -5.49 -1.10
N GLY A 107 2.50 -6.32 -1.45
CA GLY A 107 2.42 -7.74 -1.09
C GLY A 107 3.33 -8.69 -1.88
N SER A 108 4.28 -8.16 -2.66
CA SER A 108 5.10 -8.96 -3.58
C SER A 108 6.32 -9.62 -2.92
N ARG A 109 6.84 -9.03 -1.83
CA ARG A 109 8.03 -9.55 -1.13
C ARG A 109 7.87 -9.47 0.38
N PRO A 110 8.38 -10.46 1.15
CA PRO A 110 8.23 -10.48 2.61
C PRO A 110 8.76 -9.23 3.32
N GLU A 111 9.80 -8.60 2.79
CA GLU A 111 10.38 -7.38 3.35
C GLU A 111 9.45 -6.16 3.25
N CYS A 112 8.64 -6.05 2.20
CA CYS A 112 7.71 -4.93 2.00
C CYS A 112 6.53 -4.99 2.96
N ILE A 113 6.18 -6.20 3.40
CA ILE A 113 5.09 -6.50 4.33
C ILE A 113 5.60 -6.88 5.73
N ARG A 114 6.89 -6.68 6.01
CA ARG A 114 7.45 -7.01 7.32
C ARG A 114 6.97 -6.06 8.41
N SER A 115 6.61 -4.84 8.04
CA SER A 115 6.01 -3.87 8.96
C SER A 115 4.73 -4.39 9.60
N LEU A 116 4.01 -5.33 8.99
CA LEU A 116 2.85 -6.00 9.62
C LEU A 116 3.20 -6.69 10.94
N ALA A 117 4.45 -7.13 11.11
CA ALA A 117 4.87 -7.91 12.27
C ALA A 117 5.32 -7.06 13.47
N PHE A 118 5.64 -5.78 13.24
CA PHE A 118 6.28 -4.91 14.24
C PHE A 118 5.68 -3.51 14.32
N GLY A 119 4.75 -3.18 13.41
CA GLY A 119 4.09 -1.88 13.39
C GLY A 119 3.03 -1.75 14.48
N GLU A 120 2.67 -0.51 14.77
CA GLU A 120 1.59 -0.17 15.70
C GLU A 120 0.21 -0.20 15.01
N ALA A 121 0.19 -0.03 13.69
CA ALA A 121 -1.03 -0.08 12.88
C ALA A 121 -1.41 -1.51 12.47
N ASP A 122 -2.69 -1.72 12.20
CA ASP A 122 -3.17 -2.91 11.50
C ASP A 122 -2.98 -2.76 9.98
N TYR A 123 -2.92 -3.88 9.27
CA TYR A 123 -2.70 -3.87 7.82
C TYR A 123 -3.56 -4.88 7.09
N ILE A 124 -4.04 -4.49 5.91
CA ILE A 124 -4.69 -5.36 4.92
C ILE A 124 -3.93 -5.18 3.61
N VAL A 125 -3.17 -6.20 3.21
CA VAL A 125 -2.35 -6.14 2.00
C VAL A 125 -2.79 -7.24 1.05
N ARG A 126 -3.09 -6.87 -0.19
CA ARG A 126 -3.33 -7.86 -1.24
C ARG A 126 -2.00 -8.54 -1.59
N VAL A 127 -1.99 -9.87 -1.68
CA VAL A 127 -0.77 -10.63 -1.96
C VAL A 127 -0.93 -11.53 -3.16
N HIS A 128 0.18 -11.80 -3.85
CA HIS A 128 0.22 -12.94 -4.78
C HIS A 128 0.58 -14.20 -4.00
N TRP A 129 -0.27 -15.22 -4.07
CA TRP A 129 -0.06 -16.44 -3.28
C TRP A 129 1.27 -17.16 -3.59
N ARG A 130 1.85 -17.00 -4.79
CA ARG A 130 3.20 -17.54 -5.11
C ARG A 130 4.35 -16.61 -4.75
N GLY A 131 4.07 -15.35 -4.43
CA GLY A 131 5.10 -14.34 -4.13
C GLY A 131 5.71 -14.49 -2.73
N LEU A 132 5.01 -15.18 -1.83
CA LEU A 132 5.42 -15.35 -0.44
C LEU A 132 5.63 -16.83 -0.10
N ARG A 133 6.50 -17.08 0.88
CA ARG A 133 6.74 -18.41 1.41
C ARG A 133 5.81 -18.64 2.60
N TRP A 134 4.69 -19.30 2.34
CA TRP A 134 3.70 -19.64 3.37
C TRP A 134 4.12 -20.86 4.17
N LEU A 135 4.10 -20.73 5.49
CA LEU A 135 4.45 -21.78 6.43
C LEU A 135 3.33 -22.00 7.44
N THR A 136 3.25 -23.19 8.03
CA THR A 136 2.44 -23.48 9.22
C THR A 136 3.10 -22.89 10.47
N ALA A 137 2.42 -22.93 11.61
CA ALA A 137 2.99 -22.50 12.90
C ALA A 137 4.25 -23.31 13.28
N GLU A 138 4.32 -24.57 12.83
CA GLU A 138 5.44 -25.49 13.02
C GLU A 138 6.57 -25.27 12.00
N GLY A 139 6.42 -24.31 11.08
CA GLY A 139 7.44 -23.97 10.08
C GLY A 139 7.44 -24.85 8.83
N MET A 140 6.47 -25.74 8.67
CA MET A 140 6.29 -26.58 7.47
C MET A 140 5.65 -25.79 6.33
N ARG A 141 5.76 -26.23 5.06
CA ARG A 141 5.08 -25.52 3.96
C ARG A 141 3.56 -25.61 4.12
N PHE A 142 2.88 -24.47 4.06
CA PHE A 142 1.43 -24.41 4.11
C PHE A 142 0.82 -24.83 2.76
N ASP A 143 -0.16 -25.75 2.78
CA ASP A 143 -0.89 -26.16 1.57
C ASP A 143 -1.97 -25.13 1.19
N MET A 144 -1.52 -24.10 0.46
CA MET A 144 -2.40 -23.05 -0.07
C MET A 144 -3.51 -23.60 -0.95
N MET A 145 -3.23 -24.60 -1.79
CA MET A 145 -4.24 -25.11 -2.73
C MET A 145 -5.27 -25.99 -2.04
N GLY A 146 -4.86 -26.79 -1.05
CA GLY A 146 -5.77 -27.50 -0.16
C GLY A 146 -6.72 -26.53 0.56
N PHE A 147 -6.16 -25.47 1.15
CA PHE A 147 -6.96 -24.41 1.79
C PHE A 147 -7.95 -23.76 0.83
N LEU A 148 -7.50 -23.29 -0.34
CA LEU A 148 -8.35 -22.61 -1.32
C LEU A 148 -9.44 -23.52 -1.90
N ARG A 149 -9.15 -24.80 -2.15
CA ARG A 149 -10.15 -25.79 -2.61
C ARG A 149 -11.18 -26.13 -1.55
N GLY A 150 -10.84 -25.97 -0.28
CA GLY A 150 -11.77 -26.16 0.83
C GLY A 150 -12.75 -25.00 1.03
N LEU A 151 -12.63 -23.90 0.27
CA LEU A 151 -13.55 -22.78 0.35
C LEU A 151 -14.74 -23.00 -0.57
N ASP A 152 -15.94 -22.92 -0.02
CA ASP A 152 -17.16 -22.87 -0.84
C ASP A 152 -17.12 -21.64 -1.77
N CYS A 153 -17.70 -21.77 -2.96
CA CYS A 153 -17.82 -20.66 -3.90
C CYS A 153 -18.54 -19.46 -3.25
N GLY A 154 -17.96 -18.26 -3.39
CA GLY A 154 -18.49 -17.04 -2.78
C GLY A 154 -18.34 -16.93 -1.26
N LYS A 155 -17.69 -17.89 -0.59
CA LYS A 155 -17.35 -17.78 0.83
C LYS A 155 -15.92 -17.29 1.04
N ASN A 156 -15.74 -16.68 2.20
CA ASN A 156 -14.44 -16.25 2.69
C ASN A 156 -13.88 -17.34 3.61
N GLY A 157 -12.58 -17.63 3.47
CA GLY A 157 -11.82 -18.42 4.42
C GLY A 157 -10.80 -17.57 5.12
N GLU A 158 -10.59 -17.83 6.40
CA GLU A 158 -9.48 -17.26 7.16
C GLU A 158 -8.67 -18.34 7.86
N THR A 159 -7.37 -18.13 7.97
CA THR A 159 -6.46 -19.01 8.71
C THR A 159 -5.21 -18.25 9.15
N THR A 160 -4.62 -18.67 10.26
CA THR A 160 -3.33 -18.15 10.71
C THR A 160 -2.21 -18.94 10.05
N VAL A 161 -1.29 -18.23 9.40
CA VAL A 161 -0.11 -18.82 8.75
C VAL A 161 1.12 -18.06 9.21
N MET A 162 2.29 -18.51 8.77
CA MET A 162 3.57 -17.83 8.97
C MET A 162 4.12 -17.41 7.60
N ILE A 163 4.60 -16.17 7.47
CA ILE A 163 5.36 -15.73 6.29
C ILE A 163 6.83 -15.99 6.56
N GLY A 164 7.39 -16.92 5.80
CA GLY A 164 8.80 -17.29 5.84
C GLY A 164 9.68 -16.40 4.95
N LYS A 165 10.99 -16.63 5.06
CA LYS A 165 12.01 -15.94 4.27
C LYS A 165 11.81 -16.15 2.77
N SER A 166 11.90 -15.06 2.00
CA SER A 166 12.31 -15.14 0.59
C SER A 166 13.74 -15.66 0.53
N GLY A 167 14.18 -16.29 -0.56
CA GLY A 167 15.46 -17.00 -0.69
C GLY A 167 16.75 -16.20 -0.40
N ASN A 168 16.63 -14.95 0.04
CA ASN A 168 17.72 -14.07 0.42
C ASN A 168 18.06 -14.18 1.92
N LYS A 169 19.34 -14.42 2.25
CA LYS A 169 19.84 -14.75 3.60
C LYS A 169 19.59 -13.67 4.68
N LYS A 170 19.25 -12.43 4.30
CA LYS A 170 18.99 -11.30 5.23
C LYS A 170 17.54 -11.19 5.70
N ALA A 171 16.61 -12.02 5.22
CA ALA A 171 15.23 -11.97 5.70
C ALA A 171 15.15 -12.42 7.17
N GLY A 172 14.47 -11.63 8.00
CA GLY A 172 14.32 -11.86 9.44
C GLY A 172 13.52 -13.12 9.79
N ALA A 173 13.25 -13.34 11.08
CA ALA A 173 12.45 -14.47 11.54
C ALA A 173 11.06 -14.48 10.86
N PRO A 174 10.48 -15.68 10.59
CA PRO A 174 9.10 -15.78 10.14
C PRO A 174 8.15 -15.06 11.10
N PHE A 175 7.09 -14.47 10.56
CA PHE A 175 6.11 -13.74 11.34
C PHE A 175 4.69 -14.19 11.01
N PRO A 176 3.75 -14.12 11.96
CA PRO A 176 2.37 -14.56 11.75
C PRO A 176 1.52 -13.47 11.08
N PRO A 177 0.96 -13.71 9.90
CA PRO A 177 -0.24 -13.00 9.44
C PRO A 177 -1.52 -13.83 9.62
N ARG A 178 -2.65 -13.14 9.55
CA ARG A 178 -3.94 -13.76 9.21
C ARG A 178 -4.10 -13.75 7.69
N LEU A 179 -4.18 -14.93 7.08
CA LEU A 179 -4.50 -15.09 5.66
C LEU A 179 -6.02 -15.08 5.50
N ILE A 180 -6.53 -14.17 4.68
CA ILE A 180 -7.94 -14.10 4.29
C ILE A 180 -8.00 -14.37 2.79
N ALA A 181 -8.82 -15.33 2.38
CA ALA A 181 -9.05 -15.68 0.98
C ALA A 181 -10.54 -15.60 0.67
N ILE A 182 -10.85 -15.10 -0.52
CA ILE A 182 -12.21 -15.01 -1.04
C ILE A 182 -12.23 -15.79 -2.35
N SER A 183 -13.15 -16.76 -2.46
CA SER A 183 -13.37 -17.47 -3.71
C SER A 183 -14.09 -16.53 -4.68
N LEU A 184 -13.42 -16.16 -5.77
CA LEU A 184 -14.06 -15.36 -6.82
C LEU A 184 -15.08 -16.22 -7.55
N THR A 185 -16.28 -15.68 -7.74
CA THR A 185 -17.27 -16.29 -8.63
C THR A 185 -16.67 -16.32 -10.05
N PRO A 186 -16.78 -17.45 -10.77
CA PRO A 186 -16.25 -17.58 -12.12
C PRO A 186 -16.82 -16.57 -13.11
#